data_AF-A0A959UN79-F1
#
_entry.id   AF-A0A959UN79-F1
#
_cell.length_a   1.000
_cell.length_b   1.000
_cell.length_c   1.000
_cell.angle_alpha   90.00
_cell.angle_beta   90.00
_cell.angle_gamma   90.00
#
_symmetry.space_group_name_H-M   'P 1'
#
loop_
_entity.id
_entity.type
_entity.pdbx_description
1 polymer ?
#
loop_
_entity_poly.entity_id
_entity_poly.type
_entity_poly.pdbx_seq_one_letter_code
_entity_poly.pdbx_strand_id
1 'polypeptide(L)'
;AVDSFQGTQQQRPPLFSAKRVDGTRGYHLAREGAEVELPPATVTVHEIAVLAVRGREVDIRVRCSKGTYIRSLAHDIGQRLGCGGYLSGLRRTAIGPWEVDGAPGPEDWSEHLRGLAESQ
;
A
#
# COMPACT_ATOMS: atom_id res chain seq x y z
N ALA A 1 0.56 -13.09 -15.22
CA ALA A 1 -0.40 -12.79 -14.13
C ALA A 1 -0.20 -11.39 -13.57
N VAL A 2 1.03 -10.98 -13.25
CA VAL A 2 1.34 -9.65 -12.69
C VAL A 2 0.93 -8.51 -13.65
N ASP A 3 1.35 -8.58 -14.91
CA ASP A 3 1.10 -7.50 -15.89
C ASP A 3 -0.38 -7.22 -16.17
N SER A 4 -1.27 -8.19 -15.92
CA SER A 4 -2.72 -7.98 -16.14
C SER A 4 -3.35 -7.03 -15.13
N PHE A 5 -2.63 -6.65 -14.07
CA PHE A 5 -3.09 -5.66 -13.09
C PHE A 5 -2.67 -4.23 -13.43
N GLN A 6 -1.90 -4.02 -14.51
CA GLN A 6 -1.60 -2.67 -14.99
C GLN A 6 -2.85 -2.03 -15.59
N GLY A 7 -3.05 -0.74 -15.30
CA GLY A 7 -4.20 0.03 -15.76
C GLY A 7 -5.20 0.37 -14.65
N THR A 8 -6.37 0.87 -15.05
CA THR A 8 -7.44 1.26 -14.14
C THR A 8 -8.31 0.06 -13.80
N GLN A 9 -8.58 -0.14 -12.52
CA GLN A 9 -9.35 -1.27 -12.01
C GLN A 9 -10.14 -0.92 -10.75
N GLN A 10 -11.14 -1.74 -10.45
CA GLN A 10 -11.86 -1.68 -9.19
C GLN A 10 -11.17 -2.55 -8.16
N GLN A 11 -10.79 -1.97 -7.04
CA GLN A 11 -10.19 -2.71 -5.93
C GLN A 11 -11.11 -2.71 -4.73
N ARG A 12 -11.37 -3.89 -4.17
CA ARG A 12 -12.07 -4.00 -2.88
C ARG A 12 -11.05 -3.67 -1.77
N PRO A 13 -11.30 -2.63 -0.96
CA PRO A 13 -10.46 -2.33 0.18
C PRO A 13 -10.51 -3.50 1.18
N PRO A 14 -9.41 -3.82 1.88
CA PRO A 14 -9.45 -4.79 2.96
C PRO A 14 -10.29 -4.26 4.12
N LEU A 15 -11.00 -5.16 4.84
CA LEU A 15 -11.79 -4.84 6.04
C LEU A 15 -11.00 -4.02 7.07
N PHE A 16 -9.72 -4.36 7.26
CA PHE A 16 -8.77 -3.57 8.04
C PHE A 16 -8.21 -2.40 7.21
N SER A 17 -9.06 -1.41 6.95
CA SER A 17 -8.68 -0.13 6.33
C SER A 17 -9.09 1.07 7.19
N ALA A 18 -8.41 2.19 6.97
CA ALA A 18 -8.75 3.47 7.60
C ALA A 18 -9.94 4.18 6.91
N LYS A 19 -10.55 3.58 5.88
CA LYS A 19 -11.71 4.14 5.18
C LYS A 19 -12.86 4.25 6.18
N ARG A 20 -13.55 5.39 6.18
CA ARG A 20 -14.74 5.58 7.01
C ARG A 20 -15.95 4.96 6.33
N VAL A 21 -16.79 4.31 7.11
CA VAL A 21 -18.12 3.81 6.75
C VAL A 21 -19.08 4.42 7.75
N ASP A 22 -20.05 5.21 7.28
CA ASP A 22 -21.07 5.86 8.10
C ASP A 22 -20.53 6.61 9.33
N GLY A 23 -19.40 7.31 9.15
CA GLY A 23 -18.75 8.09 10.20
C GLY A 23 -17.72 7.34 11.05
N THR A 24 -17.71 6.00 11.01
CA THR A 24 -16.81 5.15 11.81
C THR A 24 -15.70 4.57 10.93
N ARG A 25 -14.46 4.44 11.46
CA ARG A 25 -13.35 3.83 10.70
C ARG A 25 -13.59 2.33 10.54
N GLY A 26 -13.44 1.79 9.33
CA GLY A 26 -13.74 0.39 9.01
C GLY A 26 -13.02 -0.64 9.89
N TYR A 27 -11.78 -0.36 10.34
CA TYR A 27 -11.07 -1.28 11.24
C TYR A 27 -11.72 -1.44 12.63
N HIS A 28 -12.49 -0.45 13.12
CA HIS A 28 -13.19 -0.57 14.40
C HIS A 28 -14.34 -1.56 14.27
N LEU A 29 -15.16 -1.40 13.23
CA LEU A 29 -16.29 -2.28 12.94
C LEU A 29 -15.85 -3.72 12.65
N ALA A 30 -14.75 -3.91 11.93
CA ALA A 30 -14.20 -5.23 11.65
C ALA A 30 -13.70 -5.97 12.90
N ARG A 31 -13.24 -5.24 13.94
CA ARG A 31 -12.83 -5.83 15.23
C ARG A 31 -14.02 -6.23 16.10
N GLU A 32 -15.16 -5.59 15.91
CA GLU A 32 -16.41 -5.86 16.62
C GLU A 32 -17.23 -6.98 15.97
N GLY A 33 -16.70 -7.61 14.90
CA GLY A 33 -17.36 -8.71 14.19
C GLY A 33 -18.44 -8.28 13.20
N ALA A 34 -18.57 -6.97 12.93
CA ALA A 34 -19.50 -6.48 11.92
C ALA A 34 -18.96 -6.74 10.51
N GLU A 35 -19.73 -7.42 9.67
CA GLU A 35 -19.46 -7.53 8.24
C GLU A 35 -19.67 -6.17 7.58
N VAL A 36 -18.57 -5.44 7.37
CA VAL A 36 -18.60 -4.17 6.66
C VAL A 36 -18.14 -4.39 5.23
N GLU A 37 -19.08 -4.37 4.28
CA GLU A 37 -18.76 -4.31 2.86
C GLU A 37 -18.30 -2.89 2.49
N LEU A 38 -17.00 -2.76 2.21
CA LEU A 38 -16.45 -1.51 1.70
C LEU A 38 -16.70 -1.41 0.19
N PRO A 39 -17.33 -0.33 -0.31
CA PRO A 39 -17.55 -0.18 -1.74
C PRO A 39 -16.20 -0.17 -2.48
N PRO A 40 -16.10 -0.85 -3.64
CA PRO A 40 -14.89 -0.86 -4.45
C PRO A 40 -14.41 0.56 -4.74
N ALA A 41 -13.09 0.74 -4.75
CA ALA A 41 -12.46 1.99 -5.11
C ALA A 41 -11.79 1.84 -6.48
N THR A 42 -12.04 2.80 -7.36
CA THR A 42 -11.28 2.92 -8.61
C THR A 42 -9.85 3.32 -8.29
N VAL A 43 -8.90 2.50 -8.74
CA VAL A 43 -7.46 2.73 -8.61
C VAL A 43 -6.78 2.52 -9.95
N THR A 44 -5.59 3.08 -10.12
CA THR A 44 -4.81 2.92 -11.33
C THR A 44 -3.41 2.43 -10.97
N VAL A 45 -3.02 1.29 -11.53
CA VAL A 45 -1.63 0.82 -11.51
C VAL A 45 -0.96 1.36 -12.77
N HIS A 46 -0.14 2.40 -12.61
CA HIS A 46 0.56 3.05 -13.72
C HIS A 46 1.71 2.21 -14.26
N GLU A 47 2.34 1.43 -13.38
CA GLU A 47 3.43 0.51 -13.72
C GLU A 47 3.48 -0.60 -12.69
N ILE A 48 3.76 -1.81 -13.15
CA ILE A 48 4.06 -2.96 -12.30
C ILE A 48 5.20 -3.75 -12.92
N ALA A 49 6.18 -4.16 -12.12
CA ALA A 49 7.32 -4.93 -12.58
C ALA A 49 7.72 -5.97 -11.54
N VAL A 50 8.05 -7.18 -12.00
CA VAL A 50 8.67 -8.20 -11.15
C VAL A 50 10.16 -7.88 -11.02
N LEU A 51 10.65 -7.76 -9.79
CA LEU A 51 12.06 -7.50 -9.51
C LEU A 51 12.84 -8.79 -9.28
N ALA A 52 12.23 -9.76 -8.60
CA ALA A 52 12.85 -11.04 -8.29
C ALA A 52 11.81 -12.09 -7.90
N VAL A 53 12.17 -13.37 -8.10
CA VAL A 53 11.37 -14.53 -7.69
C VAL A 53 12.28 -15.49 -6.94
N ARG A 54 11.90 -15.85 -5.72
CA ARG A 54 12.66 -16.75 -4.84
C ARG A 54 11.72 -17.77 -4.22
N GLY A 55 11.61 -18.93 -4.85
CA GLY A 55 10.66 -19.96 -4.42
C GLY A 55 9.23 -19.46 -4.44
N ARG A 56 8.65 -19.25 -3.25
CA ARG A 56 7.27 -18.75 -3.06
C ARG A 56 7.18 -17.24 -2.84
N GLU A 57 8.31 -16.54 -2.87
CA GLU A 57 8.38 -15.09 -2.71
C GLU A 57 8.58 -14.41 -4.06
N VAL A 58 7.84 -13.33 -4.28
CA VAL A 58 7.93 -12.50 -5.49
C VAL A 58 8.04 -11.04 -5.06
N ASP A 59 9.11 -10.38 -5.44
CA ASP A 59 9.22 -8.93 -5.28
C ASP A 59 8.62 -8.24 -6.50
N ILE A 60 7.75 -7.28 -6.24
CA ILE A 60 7.18 -6.42 -7.27
C ILE A 60 7.43 -4.95 -6.93
N ARG A 61 7.71 -4.15 -7.97
CA ARG A 61 7.65 -2.69 -7.91
C ARG A 61 6.31 -2.25 -8.48
N VAL A 62 5.65 -1.32 -7.81
CA VAL A 62 4.35 -0.79 -8.24
C VAL A 62 4.39 0.73 -8.19
N ARG A 63 4.00 1.38 -9.29
CA ARG A 63 3.63 2.80 -9.33
C ARG A 63 2.12 2.88 -9.49
N CYS A 64 1.44 3.53 -8.56
CA CYS A 64 -0.03 3.51 -8.52
C CYS A 64 -0.63 4.84 -8.05
N SER A 65 -1.92 5.02 -8.32
CA SER A 65 -2.71 6.15 -7.83
C SER A 65 -2.89 6.08 -6.30
N LYS A 66 -3.28 7.22 -5.72
CA LYS A 66 -3.71 7.27 -4.32
C LYS A 66 -4.84 6.27 -4.05
N GLY A 67 -4.90 5.74 -2.83
CA GLY A 67 -5.94 4.80 -2.41
C GLY A 67 -5.74 3.35 -2.85
N THR A 68 -4.64 3.03 -3.55
CA THR A 68 -4.29 1.65 -3.92
C THR A 68 -3.85 0.86 -2.68
N TYR A 69 -4.54 -0.25 -2.43
CA TYR A 69 -4.20 -1.21 -1.40
C TYR A 69 -3.26 -2.27 -1.97
N ILE A 70 -1.96 -2.15 -1.69
CA ILE A 70 -0.95 -3.15 -2.13
C ILE A 70 -1.24 -4.54 -1.55
N ARG A 71 -1.85 -4.63 -0.36
CA ARG A 71 -2.31 -5.90 0.22
C ARG A 71 -3.37 -6.59 -0.62
N SER A 72 -4.38 -5.86 -1.09
CA SER A 72 -5.41 -6.41 -1.99
C SER A 72 -4.78 -6.80 -3.32
N LEU A 73 -3.85 -6.00 -3.86
CA LEU A 73 -3.13 -6.35 -5.09
C LEU A 73 -2.37 -7.68 -4.96
N ALA A 74 -1.66 -7.91 -3.85
CA ALA A 74 -0.97 -9.17 -3.59
C ALA A 74 -1.93 -10.36 -3.50
N HIS A 75 -3.08 -10.16 -2.84
CA HIS A 75 -4.15 -11.16 -2.80
C HIS A 75 -4.68 -11.50 -4.19
N ASP A 76 -5.07 -10.49 -4.97
CA ASP A 76 -5.67 -10.66 -6.30
C ASP A 76 -4.68 -11.32 -7.28
N ILE A 77 -3.39 -10.94 -7.23
CA ILE A 77 -2.33 -11.60 -8.00
C ILE A 77 -2.25 -13.08 -7.63
N GLY A 78 -2.26 -13.40 -6.33
CA GLY A 78 -2.24 -14.77 -5.84
C GLY A 78 -3.46 -15.59 -6.25
N GLN A 79 -4.67 -14.99 -6.20
CA GLN A 79 -5.90 -15.60 -6.71
C GLN A 79 -5.78 -15.90 -8.21
N ARG A 80 -5.23 -14.97 -8.99
CA ARG A 80 -5.03 -15.15 -10.43
C ARG A 80 -3.98 -16.21 -10.77
N LEU A 81 -3.02 -16.43 -9.89
CA LEU A 81 -2.04 -17.51 -9.99
C LEU A 81 -2.60 -18.87 -9.52
N GLY A 82 -3.75 -18.89 -8.85
CA GLY A 82 -4.40 -20.11 -8.37
C GLY A 82 -3.79 -20.69 -7.08
N CYS A 83 -2.86 -19.99 -6.44
CA CYS A 83 -2.20 -20.44 -5.21
C CYS A 83 -2.48 -19.55 -3.99
N GLY A 84 -3.18 -18.43 -4.18
CA GLY A 84 -3.34 -17.39 -3.17
C GLY A 84 -2.05 -16.58 -3.00
N GLY A 85 -2.16 -15.47 -2.26
CA GLY A 85 -1.05 -14.56 -2.05
C GLY A 85 -1.34 -13.59 -0.92
N TYR A 86 -0.29 -13.20 -0.20
CA TYR A 86 -0.36 -12.18 0.83
C TYR A 86 0.89 -11.31 0.78
N LEU A 87 0.78 -10.10 1.32
CA LEU A 87 1.91 -9.17 1.40
C LEU A 87 2.75 -9.49 2.65
N SER A 88 3.99 -9.96 2.45
CA SER A 88 4.93 -10.24 3.55
C SER A 88 5.81 -9.02 3.90
N GLY A 89 6.09 -8.14 2.95
CA GLY A 89 6.89 -6.94 3.14
C GLY A 89 6.43 -5.79 2.25
N LEU A 90 6.57 -4.55 2.75
CA LEU A 90 6.21 -3.35 1.99
C LEU A 90 7.17 -2.21 2.34
N ARG A 91 7.79 -1.63 1.31
CA ARG A 91 8.54 -0.38 1.42
C ARG A 91 8.00 0.61 0.41
N ARG A 92 7.54 1.77 0.87
CA ARG A 92 7.16 2.87 0.00
C ARG A 92 8.42 3.66 -0.37
N THR A 93 8.78 3.64 -1.66
CA THR A 93 10.01 4.28 -2.15
C THR A 93 9.82 5.72 -2.58
N ALA A 94 8.59 6.17 -2.86
CA ALA A 94 8.30 7.55 -3.24
C ALA A 94 6.86 7.96 -2.93
N ILE A 95 6.63 9.27 -2.84
CA ILE A 95 5.31 9.93 -2.81
C ILE A 95 5.36 11.12 -3.77
N GLY A 96 4.74 10.99 -4.94
CA GLY A 96 4.85 12.02 -5.97
C GLY A 96 6.33 12.22 -6.35
N PRO A 97 6.86 13.47 -6.29
CA PRO A 97 8.26 13.75 -6.62
C PRO A 97 9.25 13.42 -5.49
N TRP A 98 8.77 13.03 -4.30
CA TRP A 98 9.62 12.82 -3.12
C TRP A 98 10.04 11.37 -3.01
N GLU A 99 11.33 11.09 -3.16
CA GLU A 99 11.91 9.76 -2.97
C GLU A 99 12.28 9.52 -1.50
N VAL A 100 12.31 8.24 -1.09
CA VAL A 100 12.71 7.84 0.26
C VAL A 100 14.23 7.80 0.42
N ASP A 101 14.97 7.77 -0.69
CA ASP A 101 16.43 7.72 -0.62
C ASP A 101 16.96 9.06 -0.12
N GLY A 102 17.85 9.01 0.87
CA GLY A 102 18.31 10.20 1.60
C GLY A 102 17.26 10.88 2.49
N ALA A 103 16.06 10.30 2.66
CA ALA A 103 15.07 10.84 3.60
C ALA A 103 15.54 10.60 5.06
N PRO A 104 15.61 11.65 5.90
CA PRO A 104 16.02 11.50 7.30
C PRO A 104 15.06 10.62 8.08
N GLY A 105 15.62 9.77 8.95
CA GLY A 105 14.89 8.97 9.90
C GLY A 105 14.24 9.84 11.00
N PRO A 106 13.19 9.37 11.68
CA PRO A 106 12.57 10.08 12.82
C PRO A 106 13.58 10.60 13.87
N GLU A 107 14.66 9.85 14.09
CA GLU A 107 15.78 10.16 14.97
C GLU A 107 16.55 11.42 14.52
N ASP A 108 16.84 11.55 13.22
CA ASP A 108 17.61 12.66 12.64
C ASP A 108 16.85 14.00 12.73
N TRP A 109 15.51 13.93 12.80
CA TRP A 109 14.68 15.13 12.92
C TRP A 109 14.92 15.87 14.24
N SER A 110 15.28 15.18 15.31
CA SER A 110 15.52 15.84 16.61
C SER A 110 16.73 16.78 16.56
N GLU A 111 17.80 16.36 15.88
CA GLU A 111 19.01 17.17 15.69
C GLU A 111 18.75 18.29 14.68
N HIS A 112 18.09 17.98 13.57
CA HIS A 112 17.72 18.97 12.56
C HIS A 112 16.87 20.11 13.14
N LEU A 113 15.86 19.77 13.96
CA LEU A 113 14.99 20.77 14.60
C LEU A 113 15.73 21.64 15.61
N ARG A 114 16.71 21.11 16.34
CA ARG A 114 17.55 21.90 17.26
C ARG A 114 18.44 22.88 16.51
N GLY A 115 19.09 22.42 15.43
CA GLY A 115 19.95 23.27 14.60
C GLY A 115 19.20 24.47 13.99
N LEU A 116 17.92 24.30 13.64
CA LEU A 116 17.06 25.39 13.16
C LEU A 116 16.70 26.42 14.26
N ALA A 117 16.62 25.99 15.52
CA ALA A 117 16.30 26.87 16.64
C ALA A 117 17.51 27.70 17.10
N GLU A 118 18.73 27.18 16.93
CA GLU A 118 19.98 27.84 17.30
C GLU A 118 20.50 28.82 16.23
N SER A 119 19.92 28.79 15.03
CA SER A 119 20.27 29.66 13.90
C SER A 119 19.29 30.83 13.68
N GLN A 120 18.42 31.11 14.67
CA GLN A 120 17.61 32.32 14.79
C GLN A 120 18.08 33.19 15.97
#